data_AF-A0A1G2ZJR9-F1
#
_entry.id   AF-A0A1G2ZJR9-F1
#
_cell.length_a   1.000
_cell.length_b   1.000
_cell.length_c   1.000
_cell.angle_alpha   90.00
_cell.angle_beta   90.00
_cell.angle_gamma   90.00
#
_symmetry.space_group_name_H-M   'P 1'
#
loop_
_entity.id
_entity.type
_entity.pdbx_description
1 polymer ?
#
loop_
_entity_poly.entity_id
_entity_poly.type
_entity_poly.pdbx_seq_one_letter_code
_entity_poly.pdbx_strand_id
1 'polypeptide(L)'
;MSKWLIVAYLICFGLALIAGQTCLRIEIYKAKFKNIDPFSTREEEGANKWRSAPWVDEKLWRELVASEYGIPETRPLTPEEEKIMQKDIEYARNNNHLRDLVRNWGLPQYLIVPITLLMSIWLLKRKSSTFYRILAMSSLSLTLISGFLMIYRGYFTSLKAW
;
A
#
# COMPACT_ATOMS: atom_id res chain seq x y z
N MET A 1 25.46 0.89 -30.00
CA MET A 1 24.49 0.29 -29.07
C MET A 1 23.16 0.12 -29.80
N SER A 2 22.53 -1.05 -29.73
CA SER A 2 21.28 -1.32 -30.48
C SER A 2 20.11 -0.46 -29.99
N LYS A 3 19.21 -0.03 -30.88
CA LYS A 3 17.98 0.72 -30.53
C LYS A 3 17.14 -0.04 -29.50
N TRP A 4 17.08 -1.36 -29.61
CA TRP A 4 16.36 -2.24 -28.68
C TRP A 4 16.95 -2.23 -27.26
N LEU A 5 18.26 -2.06 -27.12
CA LEU A 5 18.90 -1.94 -25.81
C LEU A 5 18.52 -0.63 -25.13
N ILE A 6 18.48 0.48 -25.87
CA ILE A 6 18.05 1.78 -25.34
C ILE A 6 16.61 1.66 -24.81
N VAL A 7 15.72 1.08 -25.60
CA VAL A 7 14.32 0.84 -25.20
C VAL A 7 14.26 -0.01 -23.93
N ALA A 8 15.06 -1.08 -23.83
CA ALA A 8 15.10 -1.92 -22.63
C ALA A 8 15.55 -1.15 -21.37
N TYR A 9 16.57 -0.27 -21.46
CA TYR A 9 16.98 0.59 -20.34
C TYR A 9 15.85 1.52 -19.90
N LEU A 10 15.15 2.14 -20.86
CA LEU A 10 14.04 3.06 -20.57
C LEU A 10 12.86 2.33 -19.93
N ILE A 11 12.48 1.15 -20.44
CA ILE A 11 11.42 0.33 -19.85
C ILE A 11 11.81 -0.09 -18.43
N CYS A 12 13.06 -0.52 -18.21
CA CYS A 12 13.54 -0.93 -16.88
C CYS A 12 13.40 0.21 -15.87
N PHE A 13 13.80 1.41 -16.28
CA PHE A 13 13.70 2.58 -15.43
C PHE A 13 12.26 3.00 -15.18
N GLY A 14 11.40 2.96 -16.21
CA GLY A 14 9.98 3.24 -16.07
C GLY A 14 9.28 2.30 -15.09
N LEU A 15 9.57 1.00 -15.17
CA LEU A 15 9.05 0.01 -14.21
C LEU A 15 9.54 0.26 -12.78
N ALA A 16 10.83 0.59 -12.61
CA ALA A 16 11.38 0.95 -11.31
C ALA A 16 10.69 2.20 -10.73
N LEU A 17 10.41 3.21 -11.55
CA LEU A 17 9.69 4.41 -11.14
C LEU A 17 8.25 4.11 -10.73
N ILE A 18 7.52 3.27 -11.47
CA ILE A 18 6.16 2.85 -11.12
C ILE A 18 6.15 2.14 -9.75
N ALA A 19 7.10 1.23 -9.53
CA ALA A 19 7.25 0.54 -8.25
C ALA A 19 7.56 1.54 -7.11
N GLY A 20 8.54 2.42 -7.31
CA GLY A 20 8.93 3.43 -6.33
C GLY A 20 7.81 4.42 -6.01
N GLN A 21 7.13 4.95 -7.03
CA GLN A 21 6.00 5.87 -6.89
C GLN A 21 4.86 5.23 -6.10
N THR A 22 4.53 3.98 -6.39
CA THR A 22 3.51 3.23 -5.65
C THR A 22 3.90 3.07 -4.18
N CYS A 23 5.15 2.67 -3.91
CA CYS A 23 5.67 2.54 -2.56
C CYS A 23 5.63 3.86 -1.79
N LEU A 24 6.00 4.97 -2.43
CA LEU A 24 5.99 6.31 -1.86
C LEU A 24 4.56 6.80 -1.58
N ARG A 25 3.64 6.62 -2.53
CA ARG A 25 2.23 7.01 -2.39
C ARG A 25 1.59 6.34 -1.17
N ILE A 26 1.91 5.08 -0.94
CA ILE A 26 1.44 4.32 0.23
C ILE A 26 2.01 4.90 1.54
N GLU A 27 3.31 5.26 1.61
CA GLU A 27 3.86 5.86 2.84
C GLU A 27 3.34 7.26 3.09
N ILE A 28 3.20 8.07 2.05
CA ILE A 28 2.60 9.41 2.19
C ILE A 28 1.19 9.28 2.75
N TYR A 29 0.41 8.31 2.27
CA TYR A 29 -0.93 8.07 2.77
C TYR A 29 -0.89 7.63 4.25
N LYS A 30 -0.06 6.65 4.60
CA LYS A 30 0.12 6.21 6.00
C LYS A 30 0.55 7.34 6.94
N ALA A 31 1.49 8.18 6.50
CA ALA A 31 1.99 9.30 7.29
C ALA A 31 0.93 10.38 7.49
N LYS A 32 0.12 10.67 6.47
CA LYS A 32 -0.96 11.67 6.55
C LYS A 32 -2.05 11.30 7.54
N PHE A 33 -2.40 10.02 7.63
CA PHE A 33 -3.49 9.55 8.51
C PHE A 33 -2.97 8.99 9.84
N LYS A 34 -1.89 9.58 10.37
CA LYS A 34 -1.29 9.32 11.70
C LYS A 34 -1.02 7.83 11.99
N ASN A 35 -0.43 7.12 11.04
CA ASN A 35 -0.26 5.66 11.14
C ASN A 35 -1.61 5.02 11.49
N ILE A 36 -2.54 4.96 10.52
CA ILE A 36 -3.60 3.94 10.55
C ILE A 36 -2.87 2.65 10.86
N ASP A 37 -2.95 2.24 12.12
CA ASP A 37 -1.98 1.30 12.63
C ASP A 37 -2.39 -0.02 12.02
N PRO A 38 -1.58 -0.60 11.13
CA PRO A 38 -1.97 -1.87 10.51
C PRO A 38 -2.03 -2.98 11.58
N PHE A 39 -1.61 -2.69 12.82
CA PHE A 39 -1.66 -3.54 13.99
C PHE A 39 -2.74 -3.15 15.01
N SER A 40 -3.47 -2.04 14.86
CA SER A 40 -4.56 -1.67 15.77
C SER A 40 -5.88 -2.31 15.36
N THR A 41 -5.87 -3.63 15.17
CA THR A 41 -7.03 -4.42 15.58
C THR A 41 -6.74 -4.80 17.00
N ARG A 42 -7.67 -4.46 17.89
CA ARG A 42 -7.73 -4.98 19.27
C ARG A 42 -7.09 -6.36 19.36
N GLU A 43 -6.18 -6.50 20.31
CA GLU A 43 -5.16 -7.55 20.50
C GLU A 43 -5.60 -9.02 20.46
N GLU A 44 -6.81 -9.38 20.03
CA GLU A 44 -7.31 -10.73 20.16
C GLU A 44 -7.54 -11.39 18.79
N GLU A 45 -6.66 -12.36 18.52
CA GLU A 45 -6.87 -13.50 17.62
C GLU A 45 -6.96 -13.21 16.12
N GLY A 46 -5.79 -13.26 15.46
CA GLY A 46 -5.71 -13.58 14.02
C GLY A 46 -6.19 -12.49 13.06
N ALA A 47 -6.29 -11.24 13.51
CA ALA A 47 -6.76 -10.14 12.68
C ALA A 47 -5.79 -9.84 11.52
N ASN A 48 -6.29 -10.08 10.30
CA ASN A 48 -5.60 -9.71 9.07
C ASN A 48 -5.38 -8.19 9.04
N LYS A 49 -4.11 -7.79 8.98
CA LYS A 49 -3.49 -6.44 8.93
C LYS A 49 -4.15 -5.42 7.98
N TRP A 50 -5.12 -5.83 7.16
CA TRP A 50 -5.77 -5.06 6.08
C TRP A 50 -7.26 -5.37 5.91
N ARG A 51 -7.99 -5.74 6.99
CA ARG A 51 -9.45 -5.92 6.88
C ARG A 51 -10.11 -4.57 6.60
N SER A 52 -11.03 -4.59 5.64
CA SER A 52 -11.92 -3.44 5.44
C SER A 52 -12.82 -3.29 6.65
N ALA A 53 -12.91 -2.07 7.14
CA ALA A 53 -14.01 -1.67 8.00
C ALA A 53 -15.22 -1.42 7.08
N PRO A 54 -16.26 -2.27 7.08
CA PRO A 54 -17.40 -2.10 6.17
C PRO A 54 -18.25 -0.85 6.49
N TRP A 55 -18.15 -0.29 7.69
CA TRP A 55 -18.94 0.86 8.11
C TRP A 55 -18.36 2.18 7.56
N VAL A 56 -19.16 2.92 6.81
CA VAL A 56 -18.82 4.26 6.29
C VAL A 56 -19.96 5.28 6.48
N ASP A 57 -21.05 4.82 7.08
CA ASP A 57 -22.26 5.54 7.42
C ASP A 57 -22.67 5.22 8.87
N GLU A 58 -23.53 6.06 9.44
CA GLU A 58 -24.00 5.91 10.81
C GLU A 58 -24.70 4.58 11.04
N LYS A 59 -25.49 4.10 10.07
CA LYS A 59 -26.27 2.88 10.21
C LYS A 59 -25.36 1.66 10.42
N LEU A 60 -24.37 1.45 9.57
CA LEU A 60 -23.43 0.33 9.73
C LEU A 60 -22.52 0.52 10.95
N TRP A 61 -22.16 1.77 11.27
CA TRP A 61 -21.37 2.03 12.49
C TRP A 61 -22.16 1.65 13.75
N ARG A 62 -23.47 1.94 13.78
CA ARG A 62 -24.34 1.55 14.89
C ARG A 62 -24.47 0.03 15.03
N GLU A 63 -24.72 -0.65 13.92
CA GLU A 63 -24.88 -2.11 13.89
C GLU A 63 -23.60 -2.87 14.28
N LEU A 64 -22.43 -2.33 13.93
CA LEU A 64 -21.16 -3.07 14.01
C LEU A 64 -20.19 -2.60 15.09
N VAL A 65 -20.33 -1.36 15.58
CA VAL A 65 -19.32 -0.70 16.43
C VAL A 65 -19.92 -0.01 17.65
N ALA A 66 -21.11 0.60 17.54
CA ALA A 66 -21.70 1.34 18.66
C ALA A 66 -21.97 0.49 19.91
N SER A 67 -22.25 -0.80 19.73
CA SER A 67 -22.42 -1.77 20.83
C SER A 67 -21.16 -1.92 21.69
N GLU A 68 -19.97 -1.77 21.10
CA GLU A 68 -18.69 -1.83 21.79
C GLU A 68 -18.45 -0.62 22.71
N TYR A 69 -19.12 0.49 22.41
CA TYR A 69 -19.14 1.71 23.21
C TYR A 69 -20.36 1.79 24.15
N GLY A 70 -21.22 0.77 24.16
CA GLY A 70 -22.47 0.77 24.94
C GLY A 70 -23.53 1.77 24.45
N ILE A 71 -23.44 2.20 23.18
CA ILE A 71 -24.33 3.21 22.59
C ILE A 71 -25.56 2.51 22.00
N PRO A 72 -26.79 2.86 22.43
CA PRO A 72 -28.02 2.24 21.90
C PRO A 72 -28.31 2.69 20.45
N GLU A 73 -28.74 1.76 19.60
CA GLU A 73 -29.09 2.03 18.20
C GLU A 73 -30.34 2.91 18.04
N THR A 74 -31.24 2.88 19.02
CA THR A 74 -32.61 3.39 18.90
C THR A 74 -32.77 4.87 19.25
N ARG A 75 -31.73 5.53 19.76
CA ARG A 75 -31.78 6.95 20.14
C ARG A 75 -30.83 7.84 19.33
N PRO A 76 -31.14 9.14 19.21
CA PRO A 76 -30.20 10.11 18.65
C PRO A 76 -28.85 10.09 19.38
N LEU A 77 -27.76 10.31 18.63
CA LEU A 77 -26.41 10.43 19.19
C LEU A 77 -26.32 11.69 20.05
N THR A 78 -25.58 11.61 21.15
CA THR A 78 -25.11 12.83 21.81
C THR A 78 -24.01 13.49 20.97
N PRO A 79 -23.73 14.79 21.15
CA PRO A 79 -22.64 15.48 20.44
C PRO A 79 -21.26 14.81 20.61
N GLU A 80 -21.03 14.12 21.73
CA GLU A 80 -19.82 13.37 22.02
C GLU A 80 -19.77 12.07 21.21
N GLU A 81 -20.88 11.33 21.18
CA GLU A 81 -21.01 10.08 20.41
C GLU A 81 -20.91 10.35 18.90
N GLU A 82 -21.45 11.48 18.43
CA GLU A 82 -21.31 11.92 17.05
C GLU A 82 -19.86 12.18 16.68
N LYS A 83 -19.07 12.79 17.57
CA LYS A 83 -17.62 12.98 17.34
C LYS A 83 -16.86 11.66 17.27
N ILE A 84 -17.23 10.68 18.10
CA ILE A 84 -16.63 9.33 18.07
C ILE A 84 -16.98 8.66 16.74
N MET A 85 -18.26 8.63 16.38
CA MET A 85 -18.73 8.07 15.11
C MET A 85 -18.03 8.69 13.91
N GLN A 86 -17.95 10.03 13.84
CA GLN A 86 -17.29 10.71 12.72
C GLN A 86 -15.83 10.32 12.60
N LYS A 87 -15.11 10.21 13.73
CA LYS A 87 -13.72 9.77 13.75
C LYS A 87 -13.56 8.32 13.27
N ASP A 88 -14.46 7.42 13.69
CA ASP A 88 -14.44 6.01 13.30
C ASP A 88 -14.80 5.82 11.83
N ILE A 89 -15.80 6.55 11.33
CA ILE A 89 -16.18 6.56 9.92
C ILE A 89 -15.04 7.12 9.06
N GLU A 90 -14.40 8.22 9.49
CA GLU A 90 -13.25 8.79 8.80
C GLU A 90 -12.08 7.79 8.77
N TYR A 91 -11.80 7.13 9.89
CA TYR A 91 -10.79 6.08 9.97
C TYR A 91 -11.11 4.91 9.01
N ALA A 92 -12.35 4.41 9.01
CA ALA A 92 -12.79 3.32 8.15
C ALA A 92 -12.69 3.67 6.67
N ARG A 93 -13.11 4.88 6.27
CA ARG A 93 -12.98 5.38 4.89
C ARG A 93 -11.52 5.43 4.45
N ASN A 94 -10.63 5.96 5.29
CA ASN A 94 -9.22 6.07 4.96
C ASN A 94 -8.55 4.69 4.88
N ASN A 95 -8.90 3.76 5.77
CA ASN A 95 -8.41 2.39 5.74
C ASN A 95 -8.87 1.67 4.45
N ASN A 96 -10.15 1.81 4.06
CA ASN A 96 -10.67 1.24 2.82
C ASN A 96 -9.96 1.81 1.58
N HIS A 97 -9.73 3.13 1.55
CA HIS A 97 -9.02 3.76 0.45
C HIS A 97 -7.57 3.29 0.35
N LEU A 98 -6.87 3.16 1.48
CA LEU A 98 -5.52 2.61 1.52
C LEU A 98 -5.50 1.16 1.04
N ARG A 99 -6.47 0.34 1.45
CA ARG A 99 -6.62 -1.04 1.00
C ARG A 99 -6.81 -1.11 -0.51
N ASP A 100 -7.70 -0.29 -1.08
CA ASP A 100 -7.95 -0.27 -2.52
C ASP A 100 -6.71 0.18 -3.30
N LEU A 101 -5.94 1.12 -2.75
CA LEU A 101 -4.68 1.55 -3.32
C LEU A 101 -3.65 0.40 -3.32
N VAL A 102 -3.50 -0.33 -2.21
CA VAL A 102 -2.63 -1.51 -2.11
C VAL A 102 -3.12 -2.64 -3.01
N ARG A 103 -4.44 -2.85 -3.12
CA ARG A 103 -5.02 -3.87 -4.00
C ARG A 103 -4.74 -3.56 -5.46
N ASN A 104 -4.98 -2.33 -5.90
CA ASN A 104 -4.84 -1.97 -7.31
C ASN A 104 -3.38 -1.83 -7.73
N TRP A 105 -2.50 -1.37 -6.83
CA TRP A 105 -1.12 -1.02 -7.19
C TRP A 105 -0.06 -1.86 -6.50
N GLY A 106 -0.32 -2.35 -5.28
CA GLY A 106 0.60 -3.23 -4.54
C GLY A 106 0.67 -4.65 -5.09
N LEU A 107 -0.45 -5.20 -5.60
CA LEU A 107 -0.46 -6.52 -6.24
C LEU A 107 0.43 -6.58 -7.50
N PRO A 108 0.34 -5.63 -8.45
CA PRO A 108 1.25 -5.59 -9.59
C PRO A 108 2.73 -5.49 -9.20
N GLN A 109 3.08 -4.91 -8.05
CA GLN A 109 4.48 -4.83 -7.62
C GLN A 109 5.12 -6.21 -7.44
N TYR A 110 4.35 -7.26 -7.14
CA TYR A 110 4.86 -8.63 -7.05
C TYR A 110 5.41 -9.17 -8.36
N LEU A 111 4.94 -8.66 -9.49
CA LEU A 111 5.48 -8.99 -10.81
C LEU A 111 6.51 -7.96 -11.25
N ILE A 112 6.23 -6.67 -11.04
CA ILE A 112 7.10 -5.58 -11.49
C ILE A 112 8.47 -5.63 -10.83
N VAL A 113 8.54 -5.84 -9.51
CA VAL A 113 9.81 -5.84 -8.76
C VAL A 113 10.77 -6.95 -9.23
N PRO A 114 10.39 -8.24 -9.27
CA PRO A 114 11.33 -9.28 -9.74
C PRO A 114 11.71 -9.12 -11.20
N ILE A 115 10.78 -8.73 -12.08
CA ILE A 115 11.08 -8.48 -13.51
C ILE A 115 12.10 -7.35 -13.64
N THR A 116 11.90 -6.23 -12.94
CA THR A 116 12.80 -5.07 -12.99
C THR A 116 14.17 -5.41 -12.37
N LEU A 117 14.20 -6.23 -11.32
CA LEU A 117 15.43 -6.70 -10.71
C LEU A 117 16.26 -7.54 -11.68
N LEU A 118 15.66 -8.55 -12.30
CA LEU A 118 16.35 -9.40 -13.27
C LEU A 118 16.79 -8.60 -14.50
N MET A 119 15.95 -7.69 -14.99
CA MET A 119 16.24 -6.87 -16.16
C MET A 119 17.37 -5.87 -15.87
N SER A 120 17.39 -5.22 -14.71
CA SER A 120 18.47 -4.30 -14.33
C SER A 120 19.82 -5.01 -14.20
N ILE A 121 19.86 -6.20 -13.59
CA ILE A 121 21.09 -7.03 -13.50
C ILE A 121 21.56 -7.43 -14.90
N TRP A 122 20.65 -7.88 -15.77
CA TRP A 122 20.99 -8.26 -17.14
C TRP A 122 21.53 -7.08 -17.94
N LEU A 123 20.92 -5.90 -17.81
CA LEU A 123 21.34 -4.65 -18.46
C LEU A 123 22.69 -4.14 -17.96
N LEU A 124 23.03 -4.33 -16.68
CA LEU A 124 24.33 -3.93 -16.13
C LEU A 124 25.50 -4.78 -16.67
N LYS A 125 25.24 -6.02 -17.08
CA LYS A 125 26.24 -6.91 -17.69
C LYS A 125 26.57 -6.55 -19.14
N ARG A 126 25.78 -5.68 -19.79
CA ARG A 126 25.99 -5.28 -21.19
C ARG A 126 26.96 -4.10 -21.30
N LYS A 127 27.80 -4.11 -22.33
CA LYS A 127 28.64 -2.96 -22.70
C LYS A 127 27.73 -1.80 -23.14
N SER A 128 27.66 -0.74 -22.32
CA SER A 128 26.88 0.47 -22.59
C SER A 128 27.62 1.71 -22.08
N SER A 129 27.13 2.90 -22.45
CA SER A 129 27.72 4.15 -21.96
C SER A 129 27.44 4.36 -20.47
N THR A 130 28.26 5.20 -19.82
CA THR A 130 28.14 5.53 -18.39
C THR A 130 26.73 5.94 -17.98
N PHE A 131 26.06 6.74 -18.81
CA PHE A 131 24.69 7.18 -18.57
C PHE A 131 23.70 6.02 -18.41
N TYR A 132 23.70 5.03 -19.31
CA TYR A 132 22.79 3.88 -19.24
C TYR A 132 23.13 2.94 -18.08
N ARG A 133 24.41 2.85 -17.70
CA ARG A 133 24.82 2.12 -16.49
C ARG A 133 24.27 2.77 -15.23
N ILE A 134 24.31 4.11 -15.13
CA ILE A 134 23.70 4.86 -14.02
C ILE A 134 22.19 4.59 -13.98
N LEU A 135 21.51 4.66 -15.12
CA LEU A 135 20.07 4.36 -15.24
C LEU A 135 19.72 2.95 -14.72
N ALA A 136 20.49 1.93 -15.10
CA ALA A 136 20.27 0.56 -14.63
C ALA A 136 20.60 0.40 -13.13
N MET A 137 21.66 1.05 -12.63
CA MET A 137 21.97 1.07 -11.20
C MET A 137 20.86 1.74 -10.38
N SER A 138 20.34 2.89 -10.84
CA SER A 138 19.22 3.58 -10.18
C SER A 138 17.96 2.72 -10.20
N SER A 139 17.69 2.04 -11.32
CA SER A 139 16.57 1.09 -11.42
C SER A 139 16.70 -0.06 -10.42
N LEU A 140 17.90 -0.63 -10.31
CA LEU A 140 18.22 -1.69 -9.35
C LEU A 140 18.01 -1.22 -7.91
N SER A 141 18.56 -0.06 -7.54
CA SER A 141 18.42 0.51 -6.19
C SER A 141 16.98 0.81 -5.83
N LEU A 142 16.21 1.46 -6.71
CA LEU A 142 14.78 1.71 -6.49
C LEU A 142 13.99 0.42 -6.31
N THR A 143 14.31 -0.59 -7.11
CA THR A 143 13.65 -1.90 -7.08
C THR A 143 13.94 -2.63 -5.76
N LEU A 144 15.20 -2.60 -5.29
CA LEU A 144 15.58 -3.19 -4.01
C LEU A 144 14.88 -2.50 -2.83
N ILE A 145 14.88 -1.17 -2.81
CA ILE A 145 14.19 -0.39 -1.77
C ILE A 145 12.69 -0.70 -1.80
N SER A 146 12.09 -0.72 -2.99
CA SER A 146 10.66 -1.03 -3.16
C SER A 146 10.34 -2.45 -2.69
N GLY A 147 11.15 -3.44 -3.08
CA GLY A 147 10.99 -4.82 -2.65
C GLY A 147 11.15 -5.00 -1.14
N PHE A 148 12.13 -4.33 -0.53
CA PHE A 148 12.28 -4.31 0.92
C PHE A 148 11.04 -3.72 1.62
N LEU A 149 10.53 -2.59 1.12
CA LEU A 149 9.32 -1.97 1.66
C LEU A 149 8.08 -2.86 1.50
N MET A 150 7.95 -3.59 0.38
CA MET A 150 6.86 -4.56 0.20
C MET A 150 6.90 -5.68 1.25
N ILE A 151 8.10 -6.23 1.50
CA ILE A 151 8.30 -7.31 2.48
C ILE A 151 8.04 -6.77 3.89
N TYR A 152 8.64 -5.63 4.26
CA TYR A 152 8.45 -4.98 5.55
C TYR A 152 6.98 -4.69 5.85
N ARG A 153 6.23 -4.20 4.85
CA ARG A 153 4.80 -3.93 4.99
C ARG A 153 3.98 -5.22 5.10
N GLY A 154 4.50 -6.31 4.55
CA GLY A 154 3.84 -7.61 4.56
C GLY A 154 2.65 -7.66 3.61
N TYR A 155 2.74 -7.06 2.41
CA TYR A 155 1.65 -7.11 1.42
C TYR A 155 1.16 -8.54 1.10
N PHE A 156 1.95 -9.58 1.43
CA PHE A 156 1.59 -10.96 1.14
C PHE A 156 0.52 -11.49 2.10
N THR A 157 0.31 -10.83 3.25
CA THR A 157 -0.77 -11.16 4.17
C THR A 157 -2.12 -10.59 3.73
N SER A 158 -2.15 -9.55 2.89
CA SER A 158 -3.41 -9.07 2.29
C SER A 158 -3.97 -10.05 1.24
N LEU A 159 -3.12 -10.88 0.64
CA LEU A 159 -3.53 -12.00 -0.23
C LEU A 159 -4.22 -13.13 0.53
N LYS A 160 -3.89 -13.34 1.82
CA LYS A 160 -4.50 -14.36 2.69
C LYS A 160 -5.81 -13.91 3.34
N ALA A 161 -6.19 -12.65 3.18
CA ALA A 161 -7.38 -12.08 3.78
C ALA A 161 -8.65 -12.25 2.92
N TRP A 162 -8.59 -13.13 1.92
CA TRP A 162 -9.68 -13.52 1.04
C TRP A 162 -10.02 -14.98 1.26
#